data_AF-A0A4Q0J2M5-F1
#
_entry.id   AF-A0A4Q0J2M5-F1
#
_cell.length_a   1.000
_cell.length_b   1.000
_cell.length_c   1.000
_cell.angle_alpha   90.00
_cell.angle_beta   90.00
_cell.angle_gamma   90.00
#
_symmetry.space_group_name_H-M   'P 1'
#
loop_
_entity.id
_entity.type
_entity.pdbx_description
1 polymer ?
#
loop_
_entity_poly.entity_id
_entity_poly.type
_entity_poly.pdbx_seq_one_letter_code
_entity_poly.pdbx_strand_id
1 'polypeptide(L)'
;MQFISLNNFAALVGTSNATVQKWADNGIYPLRVENGVKGFYLEELDTVPEVREILHGDWDAEYDVVPLRQFTSVELFAGGGGLALGMSLAGFKHVLLNEFDKYACNTLRLNCPQWTVIEGDVRDVDFSPLRDKVDFLSGGFPCQAFSYAGKQGGFNDTRGTLFFELARAVKEIRPKVFMGENVKGLISHDNGRTFATIKNTIAELGYTLVEPRVLKAIMYQVPQKRERLILIAIRNDLADKVRFKWPSPYMQVLTLRDAFYKSIIYPVDVPESEGVKYPSKKQKVLSLVPQGGDWRNLPEEVAKDYMGGSWLLGGGKTGMARRLSLDEPSLTLTCSPCQKQTERCHPLETRPLTVREYARIQTFPDKWLFAGTMSSKYKQIGNAVPVNLAWAVGRSLIRLFNDIQQIEQSDVQDCTVAVSEIVNKLKDNEIKKRTEVNAEKLKLNGKQIRQLDLYNLFAEYPDGIIPCVANDMQNEEYGVSQVNDNVLICYVKKDNILEFFNGTATLYYAGRRFPSTVELNRLCYFAPYLSGCGVRDLYRIKTVRVGTRKEGQKNEESANDYRLVFEIEFLKSLSDEYKKLPLEIWHTYTDMKLNELYSAF
;
A
#
# COMPACT_ATOMS: atom_id res chain seq x y z
N MET A 1 13.88 21.07 37.40
CA MET A 1 14.76 20.88 36.24
C MET A 1 14.33 19.64 35.52
N GLN A 2 14.20 19.71 34.20
CA GLN A 2 13.69 18.60 33.42
C GLN A 2 14.82 17.67 32.97
N PHE A 3 14.77 16.39 33.36
CA PHE A 3 15.81 15.42 33.04
C PHE A 3 15.58 14.72 31.69
N ILE A 4 16.66 14.52 30.93
CA ILE A 4 16.68 13.69 29.72
C ILE A 4 17.83 12.67 29.78
N SER A 5 17.52 11.40 29.50
CA SER A 5 18.55 10.36 29.45
C SER A 5 19.52 10.60 28.30
N LEU A 6 20.76 10.10 28.44
CA LEU A 6 21.79 10.23 27.39
C LEU A 6 21.31 9.71 26.04
N ASN A 7 20.61 8.57 26.02
CA ASN A 7 20.10 7.95 24.80
C ASN A 7 18.95 8.76 24.17
N ASN A 8 18.07 9.32 25.00
CA ASN A 8 16.96 10.16 24.52
C ASN A 8 17.46 11.51 24.02
N PHE A 9 18.49 12.08 24.66
CA PHE A 9 19.14 13.29 24.16
C PHE A 9 19.85 13.03 22.81
N ALA A 10 20.57 11.91 22.68
CA ALA A 10 21.14 11.50 21.40
C ALA A 10 20.08 11.32 20.31
N ALA A 11 18.92 10.75 20.67
CA ALA A 11 17.78 10.60 19.78
C ALA A 11 17.17 11.95 19.34
N LEU A 12 17.00 12.88 20.28
CA LEU A 12 16.45 14.22 20.03
C LEU A 12 17.33 15.00 19.06
N VAL A 13 18.64 15.04 19.31
CA VAL A 13 19.60 15.75 18.45
C VAL A 13 19.81 15.03 17.12
N GLY A 14 19.61 13.70 17.08
CA GLY A 14 19.80 12.89 15.88
C GLY A 14 21.26 12.48 15.67
N THR A 15 21.98 12.20 16.76
CA THR A 15 23.37 11.75 16.76
C THR A 15 23.52 10.40 17.48
N SER A 16 24.75 9.87 17.54
CA SER A 16 25.03 8.60 18.21
C SER A 16 25.19 8.78 19.72
N ASN A 17 24.81 7.76 20.51
CA ASN A 17 25.05 7.75 21.97
C ASN A 17 26.55 7.94 22.29
N ALA A 18 27.45 7.39 21.47
CA ALA A 18 28.88 7.57 21.63
C ALA A 18 29.33 9.03 21.42
N THR A 19 28.66 9.76 20.51
CA THR A 19 28.93 11.19 20.29
C THR A 19 28.51 12.01 21.52
N VAL A 20 27.33 11.75 22.05
CA VAL A 20 26.84 12.43 23.26
C VAL A 20 27.69 12.10 24.47
N GLN A 21 28.11 10.85 24.62
CA GLN A 21 29.04 10.44 25.69
C GLN A 21 30.36 11.22 25.59
N LYS A 22 30.92 11.37 24.39
CA LYS A 22 32.12 12.22 24.18
C LYS A 22 31.89 13.68 24.57
N TRP A 23 30.70 14.24 24.32
CA TRP A 23 30.38 15.60 24.77
C TRP A 23 30.36 15.72 26.29
N ALA A 24 29.81 14.73 26.98
CA ALA A 24 29.86 14.64 28.44
C ALA A 24 31.29 14.49 28.96
N ASP A 25 32.08 13.57 28.37
CA ASP A 25 33.46 13.29 28.79
C ASP A 25 34.37 14.51 28.59
N ASN A 26 34.13 15.29 27.52
CA ASN A 26 34.84 16.54 27.24
C ASN A 26 34.32 17.75 28.02
N GLY A 27 33.34 17.57 28.90
CA GLY A 27 32.77 18.65 29.71
C GLY A 27 31.97 19.70 28.93
N ILE A 28 31.53 19.39 27.70
CA ILE A 28 30.69 20.29 26.89
C ILE A 28 29.32 20.46 27.56
N TYR A 29 28.77 19.37 28.08
CA TYR A 29 27.51 19.36 28.82
C TYR A 29 27.68 18.59 30.13
N PRO A 30 27.12 19.09 31.25
CA PRO A 30 27.28 18.48 32.57
C PRO A 30 26.53 17.14 32.65
N LEU A 31 27.26 16.04 32.81
CA LEU A 31 26.65 14.73 33.00
C LEU A 31 26.01 14.62 34.39
N ARG A 32 24.74 14.21 34.42
CA ARG A 32 23.94 13.99 35.63
C ARG A 32 23.54 12.52 35.73
N VAL A 33 23.22 12.08 36.95
CA VAL A 33 22.70 10.74 37.21
C VAL A 33 21.44 10.87 38.05
N GLU A 34 20.33 10.36 37.54
CA GLU A 34 19.04 10.37 38.23
C GLU A 34 18.45 8.96 38.21
N ASN A 35 18.12 8.40 39.37
CA ASN A 35 17.62 7.03 39.53
C ASN A 35 18.50 5.97 38.83
N GLY A 36 19.82 6.15 38.84
CA GLY A 36 20.78 5.26 38.18
C GLY A 36 20.90 5.44 36.66
N VAL A 37 20.16 6.37 36.06
CA VAL A 37 20.21 6.69 34.63
C VAL A 37 21.12 7.89 34.40
N LYS A 38 22.08 7.76 33.49
CA LYS A 38 22.95 8.87 33.05
C LYS A 38 22.21 9.77 32.05
N GLY A 39 22.36 11.08 32.21
CA GLY A 39 21.67 12.06 31.37
C GLY A 39 22.05 13.51 31.68
N PHE A 40 21.14 14.42 31.37
CA PHE A 40 21.35 15.87 31.45
C PHE A 40 20.07 16.56 31.91
N TYR A 41 20.17 17.75 32.49
CA TYR A 41 19.02 18.62 32.64
C TYR A 41 18.86 19.51 31.41
N LEU A 42 17.64 19.66 30.90
CA LEU A 42 17.39 20.44 29.69
C LEU A 42 17.83 21.90 29.83
N GLU A 43 17.68 22.49 31.01
CA GLU A 43 18.08 23.86 31.31
C GLU A 43 19.60 24.08 31.16
N GLU A 44 20.39 23.00 31.22
CA GLU A 44 21.86 23.02 31.02
C GLU A 44 22.24 22.85 29.54
N LEU A 45 21.26 22.68 28.64
CA LEU A 45 21.42 22.35 27.23
C LEU A 45 20.80 23.41 26.29
N ASP A 46 20.52 24.62 26.76
CA ASP A 46 19.87 25.69 25.97
C ASP A 46 20.65 26.15 24.71
N THR A 47 21.92 25.76 24.58
CA THR A 47 22.70 25.95 23.35
C THR A 47 22.29 25.02 22.22
N VAL A 48 21.60 23.92 22.53
CA VAL A 48 21.13 22.92 21.56
C VAL A 48 19.79 23.40 20.97
N PRO A 49 19.68 23.57 19.63
CA PRO A 49 18.48 24.12 19.01
C PRO A 49 17.18 23.42 19.39
N GLU A 50 17.18 22.08 19.39
CA GLU A 50 15.99 21.29 19.74
C GLU A 50 15.58 21.46 21.20
N VAL A 51 16.56 21.61 22.11
CA VAL A 51 16.28 21.83 23.53
C VAL A 51 15.79 23.25 23.78
N ARG A 52 16.39 24.24 23.11
CA ARG A 52 15.92 25.62 23.15
C ARG A 52 14.45 25.72 22.70
N GLU A 53 14.09 25.07 21.60
CA GLU A 53 12.70 25.06 21.15
C GLU A 53 11.74 24.39 22.15
N ILE A 54 12.21 23.38 22.89
CA ILE A 54 11.44 22.73 23.96
C ILE A 54 11.28 23.67 25.16
N LEU A 55 12.34 24.32 25.61
CA LEU A 55 12.32 25.19 26.80
C LEU A 55 11.51 26.47 26.59
N HIS A 56 11.56 27.04 25.39
CA HIS A 56 10.89 28.30 25.05
C HIS A 56 9.64 28.10 24.19
N GLY A 57 9.24 26.85 23.96
CA GLY A 57 8.02 26.50 23.26
C GLY A 57 6.80 26.58 24.17
N ASP A 58 5.62 26.71 23.56
CA ASP A 58 4.35 26.73 24.28
C ASP A 58 3.46 25.62 23.71
N TRP A 59 3.70 24.38 24.18
CA TRP A 59 2.92 23.22 23.76
C TRP A 59 1.48 23.25 24.28
N ASP A 60 1.29 23.82 25.47
CA ASP A 60 0.00 23.78 26.14
C ASP A 60 -1.00 24.73 25.46
N ALA A 61 -0.57 25.94 25.07
CA ALA A 61 -1.39 26.85 24.26
C ALA A 61 -1.77 26.27 22.90
N GLU A 62 -1.04 25.27 22.40
CA GLU A 62 -1.44 24.59 21.17
C GLU A 62 -2.75 23.82 21.36
N TYR A 63 -3.10 23.33 22.56
CA TYR A 63 -4.37 22.59 22.79
C TYR A 63 -5.60 23.50 22.69
N ASP A 64 -5.44 24.80 22.95
CA ASP A 64 -6.52 25.78 22.92
C ASP A 64 -6.86 26.27 21.50
N VAL A 65 -6.09 25.82 20.50
CA VAL A 65 -6.34 26.17 19.10
C VAL A 65 -7.56 25.41 18.59
N VAL A 66 -8.67 26.14 18.48
CA VAL A 66 -9.91 25.66 17.87
C VAL A 66 -10.23 26.44 16.59
N PRO A 67 -10.85 25.82 15.59
CA PRO A 67 -11.19 26.50 14.35
C PRO A 67 -12.35 27.49 14.56
N LEU A 68 -12.22 28.72 14.04
CA LEU A 68 -13.27 29.76 14.12
C LEU A 68 -14.51 29.42 13.28
N ARG A 69 -14.36 28.55 12.29
CA ARG A 69 -15.44 27.91 11.54
C ARG A 69 -14.97 26.57 11.03
N GLN A 70 -15.87 25.77 10.49
CA GLN A 70 -15.47 24.54 9.81
C GLN A 70 -14.60 24.87 8.58
N PHE A 71 -13.35 24.37 8.55
CA PHE A 71 -12.46 24.49 7.38
C PHE A 71 -12.47 23.19 6.58
N THR A 72 -12.71 23.29 5.27
CA THR A 72 -12.80 22.12 4.39
C THR A 72 -11.43 21.73 3.84
N SER A 73 -11.20 20.42 3.71
CA SER A 73 -9.93 19.89 3.20
C SER A 73 -10.11 18.81 2.14
N VAL A 74 -9.16 18.76 1.20
CA VAL A 74 -8.94 17.64 0.29
C VAL A 74 -7.58 17.02 0.62
N GLU A 75 -7.51 15.70 0.73
CA GLU A 75 -6.24 14.99 0.92
C GLU A 75 -5.94 14.04 -0.24
N LEU A 76 -4.75 14.15 -0.82
CA LEU A 76 -4.25 13.25 -1.85
C LEU A 76 -3.22 12.29 -1.27
N PHE A 77 -3.18 11.07 -1.79
CA PHE A 77 -2.27 10.00 -1.32
C PHE A 77 -2.51 9.68 0.17
N ALA A 78 -3.78 9.57 0.57
CA ALA A 78 -4.18 9.51 1.99
C ALA A 78 -3.63 8.28 2.74
N GLY A 79 -3.25 7.22 2.03
CA GLY A 79 -2.71 5.99 2.58
C GLY A 79 -3.60 5.39 3.68
N GLY A 80 -2.98 4.84 4.73
CA GLY A 80 -3.70 4.30 5.88
C GLY A 80 -4.38 5.36 6.76
N GLY A 81 -4.34 6.64 6.39
CA GLY A 81 -5.03 7.73 7.06
C GLY A 81 -4.26 8.45 8.17
N GLY A 82 -2.94 8.31 8.26
CA GLY A 82 -2.15 8.96 9.32
C GLY A 82 -2.19 10.49 9.26
N LEU A 83 -1.98 11.05 8.06
CA LEU A 83 -2.07 12.49 7.83
C LEU A 83 -3.54 12.97 7.93
N ALA A 84 -4.45 12.32 7.19
CA ALA A 84 -5.88 12.59 7.24
C ALA A 84 -6.44 12.63 8.67
N LEU A 85 -6.13 11.63 9.49
CA LEU A 85 -6.61 11.57 10.86
C LEU A 85 -6.04 12.71 11.70
N GLY A 86 -4.74 13.01 11.60
CA GLY A 86 -4.14 14.12 12.32
C GLY A 86 -4.77 15.47 11.94
N MET A 87 -5.00 15.71 10.65
CA MET A 87 -5.68 16.91 10.15
C MET A 87 -7.14 16.99 10.64
N SER A 88 -7.84 15.86 10.65
CA SER A 88 -9.23 15.81 11.13
C SER A 88 -9.30 16.05 12.64
N LEU A 89 -8.37 15.51 13.43
CA LEU A 89 -8.25 15.76 14.87
C LEU A 89 -7.91 17.22 15.18
N ALA A 90 -7.23 17.92 14.28
CA ALA A 90 -6.96 19.35 14.44
C ALA A 90 -8.21 20.21 14.17
N GLY A 91 -9.22 19.67 13.46
CA GLY A 91 -10.48 20.36 13.18
C GLY A 91 -10.82 20.55 11.70
N PHE A 92 -10.00 20.03 10.77
CA PHE A 92 -10.35 20.05 9.36
C PHE A 92 -11.45 19.04 9.04
N LYS A 93 -12.36 19.42 8.13
CA LYS A 93 -13.36 18.51 7.56
C LYS A 93 -12.97 18.10 6.15
N HIS A 94 -12.58 16.83 6.01
CA HIS A 94 -12.30 16.25 4.70
C HIS A 94 -13.57 16.17 3.86
N VAL A 95 -13.58 16.87 2.74
CA VAL A 95 -14.66 16.77 1.73
C VAL A 95 -14.38 15.63 0.75
N LEU A 96 -13.09 15.30 0.54
CA LEU A 96 -12.64 14.26 -0.38
C LEU A 96 -11.25 13.79 0.01
N LEU A 97 -11.04 12.47 0.00
CA LEU A 97 -9.71 11.86 0.05
C LEU A 97 -9.48 11.02 -1.19
N ASN A 98 -8.31 11.12 -1.81
CA ASN A 98 -7.90 10.24 -2.89
C ASN A 98 -6.78 9.30 -2.43
N GLU A 99 -6.95 8.01 -2.74
CA GLU A 99 -5.96 6.97 -2.46
C GLU A 99 -6.01 5.88 -3.54
N PHE A 100 -4.83 5.39 -3.94
CA PHE A 100 -4.71 4.39 -5.00
C PHE A 100 -4.80 2.94 -4.47
N ASP A 101 -4.24 2.67 -3.29
CA ASP A 101 -4.21 1.33 -2.70
C ASP A 101 -5.58 0.97 -2.13
N LYS A 102 -6.21 -0.06 -2.70
CA LYS A 102 -7.53 -0.56 -2.29
C LYS A 102 -7.62 -0.90 -0.80
N TYR A 103 -6.57 -1.46 -0.20
CA TYR A 103 -6.61 -1.81 1.23
C TYR A 103 -6.55 -0.57 2.11
N ALA A 104 -5.76 0.43 1.71
CA ALA A 104 -5.75 1.74 2.35
C ALA A 104 -7.11 2.45 2.24
N CYS A 105 -7.75 2.43 1.06
CA CYS A 105 -9.10 2.95 0.87
C CYS A 105 -10.12 2.28 1.81
N ASN A 106 -10.05 0.95 1.93
CA ASN A 106 -10.92 0.21 2.83
C ASN A 106 -10.65 0.53 4.31
N THR A 107 -9.40 0.74 4.70
CA THR A 107 -9.05 1.25 6.04
C THR A 107 -9.71 2.60 6.30
N LEU A 108 -9.63 3.56 5.37
CA LEU A 108 -10.25 4.88 5.53
C LEU A 108 -11.78 4.76 5.71
N ARG A 109 -12.44 4.00 4.83
CA ARG A 109 -13.91 3.80 4.87
C ARG A 109 -14.37 3.08 6.14
N LEU A 110 -13.59 2.12 6.63
CA LEU A 110 -13.90 1.37 7.85
C LEU A 110 -13.90 2.26 9.09
N ASN A 111 -12.94 3.18 9.18
CA ASN A 111 -12.78 4.03 10.37
C ASN A 111 -13.57 5.33 10.30
N CYS A 112 -13.80 5.86 9.10
CA CYS A 112 -14.52 7.10 8.86
C CYS A 112 -15.49 6.94 7.69
N PRO A 113 -16.64 6.27 7.87
CA PRO A 113 -17.63 6.03 6.81
C PRO A 113 -18.17 7.29 6.14
N GLN A 114 -18.14 8.41 6.86
CA GLN A 114 -18.56 9.73 6.37
C GLN A 114 -17.55 10.39 5.43
N TRP A 115 -16.30 9.91 5.38
CA TRP A 115 -15.30 10.42 4.46
C TRP A 115 -15.57 9.93 3.04
N THR A 116 -15.58 10.86 2.08
CA THR A 116 -15.68 10.50 0.67
C THR A 116 -14.31 10.09 0.16
N VAL A 117 -14.11 8.77 -0.01
CA VAL A 117 -12.85 8.18 -0.46
C VAL A 117 -12.95 7.80 -1.94
N ILE A 118 -12.22 8.54 -2.78
CA ILE A 118 -11.99 8.21 -4.19
C ILE A 118 -10.83 7.21 -4.27
N GLU A 119 -11.18 5.96 -4.54
CA GLU A 119 -10.23 4.88 -4.81
C GLU A 119 -9.82 4.93 -6.28
N GLY A 120 -8.54 5.18 -6.53
CA GLY A 120 -8.01 5.23 -7.89
C GLY A 120 -6.80 6.14 -8.04
N ASP A 121 -6.30 6.20 -9.27
CA ASP A 121 -5.17 7.03 -9.62
C ASP A 121 -5.55 8.52 -9.61
N VAL A 122 -4.78 9.34 -8.91
CA VAL A 122 -4.99 10.79 -8.84
C VAL A 122 -5.06 11.44 -10.23
N ARG A 123 -4.34 10.88 -11.22
CA ARG A 123 -4.29 11.36 -12.61
C ARG A 123 -5.64 11.30 -13.31
N ASP A 124 -6.51 10.37 -12.90
CA ASP A 124 -7.84 10.19 -13.48
C ASP A 124 -8.90 11.11 -12.85
N VAL A 125 -8.55 11.84 -11.78
CA VAL A 125 -9.50 12.69 -11.04
C VAL A 125 -9.47 14.13 -11.55
N ASP A 126 -10.61 14.63 -12.02
CA ASP A 126 -10.84 16.04 -12.36
C ASP A 126 -11.33 16.79 -11.10
N PHE A 127 -10.50 17.67 -10.55
CA PHE A 127 -10.83 18.44 -9.35
C PHE A 127 -11.45 19.80 -9.65
N SER A 128 -11.63 20.18 -10.92
CA SER A 128 -12.18 21.48 -11.30
C SER A 128 -13.56 21.82 -10.69
N PRO A 129 -14.47 20.85 -10.38
CA PRO A 129 -15.73 21.17 -9.70
C PRO A 129 -15.55 21.78 -8.29
N LEU A 130 -14.40 21.55 -7.66
CA LEU A 130 -14.04 22.05 -6.32
C LEU A 130 -13.34 23.41 -6.34
N ARG A 131 -13.16 24.01 -7.53
CA ARG A 131 -12.48 25.30 -7.68
C ARG A 131 -13.07 26.37 -6.78
N ASP A 132 -12.20 27.00 -5.99
CA ASP A 132 -12.52 28.07 -5.03
C ASP A 132 -13.54 27.68 -3.93
N LYS A 133 -13.80 26.37 -3.72
CA LYS A 133 -14.73 25.85 -2.67
C LYS A 133 -14.04 25.21 -1.47
N VAL A 134 -12.78 24.83 -1.60
CA VAL A 134 -12.01 24.12 -0.57
C VAL A 134 -10.98 25.05 0.06
N ASP A 135 -10.91 25.06 1.39
CA ASP A 135 -9.94 25.90 2.11
C ASP A 135 -8.52 25.35 2.00
N PHE A 136 -8.35 24.04 2.21
CA PHE A 136 -7.06 23.38 2.37
C PHE A 136 -6.86 22.16 1.47
N LEU A 137 -5.65 21.97 0.94
CA LEU A 137 -5.26 20.75 0.24
C LEU A 137 -3.98 20.16 0.88
N SER A 138 -4.00 18.90 1.29
CA SER A 138 -2.83 18.16 1.78
C SER A 138 -2.45 17.00 0.86
N GLY A 139 -1.16 16.60 0.88
CA GLY A 139 -0.78 15.32 0.28
C GLY A 139 0.66 14.88 0.58
N GLY A 140 0.82 13.60 0.89
CA GLY A 140 2.13 12.93 1.06
C GLY A 140 2.58 12.26 -0.23
N PHE A 141 3.15 13.02 -1.16
CA PHE A 141 3.44 12.52 -2.50
C PHE A 141 4.68 11.59 -2.52
N PRO A 142 4.64 10.43 -3.19
CA PRO A 142 5.76 9.50 -3.22
C PRO A 142 7.04 10.09 -3.87
N CYS A 143 8.18 9.95 -3.18
CA CYS A 143 9.49 10.44 -3.67
C CYS A 143 10.13 9.54 -4.76
N GLN A 144 9.61 8.32 -4.99
CA GLN A 144 10.30 7.28 -5.76
C GLN A 144 10.54 7.65 -7.24
N ALA A 145 9.64 8.40 -7.86
CA ALA A 145 9.76 8.78 -9.27
C ALA A 145 10.95 9.72 -9.54
N PHE A 146 11.32 10.57 -8.58
CA PHE A 146 12.46 11.49 -8.73
C PHE A 146 13.80 10.74 -8.78
N SER A 147 13.92 9.63 -8.04
CA SER A 147 15.15 8.82 -7.99
C SER A 147 15.47 8.09 -9.29
N TYR A 148 14.44 7.76 -10.09
CA TYR A 148 14.58 7.15 -11.41
C TYR A 148 14.78 8.20 -12.51
N ALA A 149 14.04 9.33 -12.47
CA ALA A 149 14.19 10.42 -13.44
C ALA A 149 15.62 10.99 -13.45
N GLY A 150 16.26 11.13 -12.28
CA GLY A 150 17.65 11.60 -12.18
C GLY A 150 18.70 10.64 -12.78
N LYS A 151 18.36 9.36 -13.01
CA LYS A 151 19.27 8.36 -13.59
C LYS A 151 19.08 8.14 -15.09
N GLN A 152 17.93 8.49 -15.69
CA GLN A 152 17.65 8.19 -17.11
C GLN A 152 16.75 9.17 -17.90
N GLY A 153 16.48 10.41 -17.48
CA GLY A 153 15.68 11.31 -18.34
C GLY A 153 15.73 12.77 -17.97
N GLY A 154 15.92 13.64 -18.97
CA GLY A 154 15.91 15.10 -18.78
C GLY A 154 14.60 15.65 -18.21
N PHE A 155 14.52 16.98 -18.12
CA PHE A 155 13.45 17.77 -17.46
C PHE A 155 11.99 17.31 -17.75
N ASN A 156 11.73 16.69 -18.92
CA ASN A 156 10.41 16.13 -19.27
C ASN A 156 9.97 14.95 -18.39
N ASP A 157 10.89 14.11 -17.91
CA ASP A 157 10.56 12.93 -17.12
C ASP A 157 10.16 13.30 -15.68
N THR A 158 10.71 14.40 -15.16
CA THR A 158 10.32 14.94 -13.85
C THR A 158 8.89 15.49 -13.82
N ARG A 159 8.37 15.98 -14.94
CA ARG A 159 7.00 16.51 -15.08
C ARG A 159 5.92 15.42 -14.97
N GLY A 160 6.28 14.14 -15.11
CA GLY A 160 5.39 13.00 -14.91
C GLY A 160 5.34 12.48 -13.46
N THR A 161 5.98 13.17 -12.51
CA THR A 161 6.01 12.75 -11.10
C THR A 161 4.73 13.12 -10.37
N LEU A 162 4.40 12.37 -9.30
CA LEU A 162 3.17 12.59 -8.51
C LEU A 162 3.11 13.95 -7.79
N PHE A 163 4.23 14.67 -7.70
CA PHE A 163 4.22 16.07 -7.28
C PHE A 163 3.48 16.97 -8.29
N PHE A 164 3.61 16.73 -9.59
CA PHE A 164 2.92 17.53 -10.59
C PHE A 164 1.42 17.26 -10.60
N GLU A 165 0.99 16.06 -10.18
CA GLU A 165 -0.44 15.78 -9.95
C GLU A 165 -0.98 16.50 -8.72
N LEU A 166 -0.18 16.62 -7.65
CA LEU A 166 -0.50 17.50 -6.52
C LEU A 166 -0.61 18.95 -7.00
N ALA A 167 0.35 19.44 -7.79
CA ALA A 167 0.34 20.78 -8.37
C ALA A 167 -0.88 21.01 -9.30
N ARG A 168 -1.26 20.01 -10.11
CA ARG A 168 -2.46 20.04 -10.95
C ARG A 168 -3.72 20.19 -10.10
N ALA A 169 -3.86 19.38 -9.05
CA ALA A 169 -5.00 19.48 -8.13
C ALA A 169 -5.04 20.85 -7.43
N VAL A 170 -3.89 21.39 -7.01
CA VAL A 170 -3.80 22.76 -6.46
C VAL A 170 -4.24 23.81 -7.49
N LYS A 171 -3.86 23.66 -8.76
CA LYS A 171 -4.28 24.57 -9.84
C LYS A 171 -5.79 24.53 -10.09
N GLU A 172 -6.37 23.32 -10.09
CA GLU A 172 -7.80 23.09 -10.34
C GLU A 172 -8.67 23.55 -9.16
N ILE A 173 -8.28 23.20 -7.93
CA ILE A 173 -9.02 23.52 -6.70
C ILE A 173 -8.80 24.97 -6.26
N ARG A 174 -7.58 25.49 -6.46
CA ARG A 174 -7.14 26.82 -5.99
C ARG A 174 -7.41 27.06 -4.48
N PRO A 175 -6.96 26.16 -3.58
CA PRO A 175 -7.18 26.31 -2.14
C PRO A 175 -6.49 27.58 -1.58
N LYS A 176 -6.85 28.00 -0.37
CA LYS A 176 -6.17 29.13 0.28
C LYS A 176 -4.75 28.76 0.71
N VAL A 177 -4.58 27.52 1.16
CA VAL A 177 -3.30 26.94 1.58
C VAL A 177 -3.22 25.51 1.06
N PHE A 178 -2.02 25.08 0.66
CA PHE A 178 -1.76 23.66 0.48
C PHE A 178 -0.49 23.21 1.21
N MET A 179 -0.46 21.92 1.54
CA MET A 179 0.63 21.27 2.23
C MET A 179 1.12 20.05 1.45
N GLY A 180 2.44 19.98 1.26
CA GLY A 180 3.14 18.78 0.80
C GLY A 180 3.92 18.14 1.94
N GLU A 181 3.78 16.84 2.13
CA GLU A 181 4.64 16.04 3.01
C GLU A 181 5.60 15.19 2.19
N ASN A 182 6.85 15.08 2.64
CA ASN A 182 7.82 14.17 2.05
C ASN A 182 8.95 13.76 3.01
N VAL A 183 9.85 12.90 2.53
CA VAL A 183 11.08 12.51 3.23
C VAL A 183 12.11 13.65 3.24
N LYS A 184 12.90 13.72 4.32
CA LYS A 184 14.01 14.69 4.49
C LYS A 184 14.98 14.74 3.29
N GLY A 185 15.23 13.59 2.66
CA GLY A 185 16.16 13.47 1.54
C GLY A 185 15.78 14.27 0.29
N LEU A 186 14.55 14.76 0.19
CA LEU A 186 14.08 15.56 -0.95
C LEU A 186 14.88 16.87 -1.11
N ILE A 187 15.32 17.49 -0.01
CA ILE A 187 16.07 18.76 -0.03
C ILE A 187 17.40 18.60 -0.79
N SER A 188 18.11 17.50 -0.52
CA SER A 188 19.40 17.19 -1.11
C SER A 188 19.29 16.38 -2.40
N HIS A 189 18.07 16.04 -2.84
CA HIS A 189 17.86 15.18 -4.00
C HIS A 189 18.34 15.86 -5.29
N ASP A 190 19.04 15.09 -6.14
CA ASP A 190 19.57 15.56 -7.43
C ASP A 190 20.36 16.88 -7.32
N ASN A 191 21.26 16.96 -6.32
CA ASN A 191 22.04 18.16 -5.99
C ASN A 191 21.17 19.43 -5.77
N GLY A 192 19.96 19.26 -5.24
CA GLY A 192 19.01 20.34 -4.94
C GLY A 192 18.12 20.75 -6.12
N ARG A 193 18.32 20.21 -7.33
CA ARG A 193 17.53 20.57 -8.52
C ARG A 193 16.05 20.25 -8.35
N THR A 194 15.73 19.08 -7.81
CA THR A 194 14.33 18.67 -7.57
C THR A 194 13.60 19.65 -6.66
N PHE A 195 14.26 20.09 -5.60
CA PHE A 195 13.69 21.04 -4.66
C PHE A 195 13.53 22.44 -5.27
N ALA A 196 14.48 22.88 -6.10
CA ALA A 196 14.34 24.12 -6.86
C ALA A 196 13.16 24.09 -7.83
N THR A 197 12.96 22.97 -8.54
CA THR A 197 11.79 22.78 -9.42
C THR A 197 10.48 22.87 -8.62
N ILE A 198 10.42 22.23 -7.46
CA ILE A 198 9.25 22.34 -6.56
C ILE A 198 8.99 23.80 -6.20
N LYS A 199 10.00 24.55 -5.75
CA LYS A 199 9.87 25.98 -5.42
C LYS A 199 9.32 26.80 -6.58
N ASN A 200 9.86 26.59 -7.78
CA ASN A 200 9.44 27.31 -8.98
C ASN A 200 8.00 26.98 -9.37
N THR A 201 7.60 25.70 -9.34
CA THR A 201 6.22 25.28 -9.63
C THR A 201 5.23 25.89 -8.62
N ILE A 202 5.58 25.96 -7.33
CA ILE A 202 4.73 26.59 -6.31
C ILE A 202 4.53 28.08 -6.62
N ALA A 203 5.60 28.78 -7.02
CA ALA A 203 5.51 30.19 -7.43
C ALA A 203 4.65 30.39 -8.69
N GLU A 204 4.82 29.54 -9.70
CA GLU A 204 4.02 29.56 -10.95
C GLU A 204 2.52 29.32 -10.71
N LEU A 205 2.17 28.55 -9.68
CA LEU A 205 0.78 28.33 -9.26
C LEU A 205 0.15 29.55 -8.57
N GLY A 206 0.94 30.58 -8.25
CA GLY A 206 0.48 31.77 -7.52
C GLY A 206 0.45 31.58 -6.01
N TYR A 207 1.40 30.83 -5.45
CA TYR A 207 1.55 30.61 -4.02
C TYR A 207 2.94 30.99 -3.52
N THR A 208 2.98 31.48 -2.28
CA THR A 208 4.19 31.79 -1.55
C THR A 208 4.53 30.62 -0.63
N LEU A 209 5.70 30.03 -0.83
CA LEU A 209 6.22 28.94 -0.01
C LEU A 209 6.77 29.49 1.31
N VAL A 210 6.20 29.07 2.44
CA VAL A 210 6.80 29.28 3.76
C VAL A 210 8.09 28.47 3.82
N GLU A 211 9.15 29.03 4.44
CA GLU A 211 10.46 28.38 4.53
C GLU A 211 10.32 26.91 4.97
N PRO A 212 10.64 25.94 4.09
CA PRO A 212 10.40 24.53 4.36
C PRO A 212 11.13 24.02 5.59
N ARG A 213 10.47 23.16 6.37
CA ARG A 213 11.03 22.64 7.62
C ARG A 213 11.00 21.12 7.68
N VAL A 214 12.11 20.55 8.16
CA VAL A 214 12.17 19.14 8.54
C VAL A 214 11.75 19.03 10.00
N LEU A 215 10.59 18.41 10.25
CA LEU A 215 10.09 18.16 11.59
C LEU A 215 10.51 16.77 12.07
N LYS A 216 10.95 16.69 13.33
CA LYS A 216 11.29 15.44 14.01
C LYS A 216 10.08 14.98 14.82
N ALA A 217 9.45 13.86 14.45
CA ALA A 217 8.27 13.32 15.11
C ALA A 217 8.45 13.14 16.63
N ILE A 218 9.67 12.81 17.07
CA ILE A 218 10.07 12.68 18.48
C ILE A 218 9.75 13.93 19.33
N MET A 219 9.63 15.10 18.71
CA MET A 219 9.29 16.37 19.35
C MET A 219 7.78 16.63 19.41
N TYR A 220 6.92 15.69 18.99
CA TYR A 220 5.47 15.92 18.83
C TYR A 220 4.64 14.78 19.41
N GLN A 221 4.99 14.29 20.61
CA GLN A 221 4.34 13.15 21.26
C GLN A 221 4.32 11.87 20.41
N VAL A 222 5.38 11.62 19.63
CA VAL A 222 5.56 10.39 18.86
C VAL A 222 6.76 9.62 19.40
N PRO A 223 6.61 8.37 19.87
CA PRO A 223 7.71 7.56 20.40
C PRO A 223 8.57 6.96 19.29
N GLN A 224 9.00 7.78 18.32
CA GLN A 224 9.71 7.35 17.13
C GLN A 224 10.67 8.42 16.58
N LYS A 225 11.89 7.99 16.22
CA LYS A 225 12.87 8.79 15.48
C LYS A 225 12.51 8.84 14.00
N ARG A 226 11.54 9.67 13.62
CA ARG A 226 11.10 9.87 12.22
C ARG A 226 11.15 11.34 11.86
N GLU A 227 11.78 11.65 10.73
CA GLU A 227 11.87 13.02 10.20
C GLU A 227 11.01 13.15 8.95
N ARG A 228 10.33 14.29 8.80
CA ARG A 228 9.52 14.64 7.63
C ARG A 228 9.71 16.08 7.21
N LEU A 229 9.90 16.27 5.90
CA LEU A 229 9.88 17.57 5.27
C LEU A 229 8.42 17.99 5.08
N ILE A 230 8.09 19.16 5.59
CA ILE A 230 6.77 19.77 5.45
C ILE A 230 6.93 21.04 4.61
N LEU A 231 6.14 21.11 3.53
CA LEU A 231 6.03 22.25 2.64
C LEU A 231 4.67 22.89 2.88
N ILE A 232 4.63 24.16 3.27
CA ILE A 232 3.39 24.93 3.43
C ILE A 232 3.41 26.09 2.43
N ALA A 233 2.41 26.17 1.58
CA ALA A 233 2.31 27.21 0.57
C ALA A 233 0.97 27.95 0.70
N ILE A 234 1.05 29.27 0.78
CA ILE A 234 -0.08 30.19 1.01
C ILE A 234 -0.37 30.94 -0.28
N ARG A 235 -1.63 31.05 -0.69
CA ARG A 235 -2.01 31.74 -1.93
C ARG A 235 -1.56 33.22 -1.87
N ASN A 236 -1.05 33.76 -2.98
CA ASN A 236 -0.36 35.06 -2.99
C ASN A 236 -1.24 36.25 -2.56
N ASP A 237 -2.56 36.17 -2.76
CA ASP A 237 -3.52 37.18 -2.29
C ASP A 237 -3.66 37.25 -0.76
N LEU A 238 -3.18 36.22 -0.06
CA LEU A 238 -3.22 36.07 1.39
C LEU A 238 -1.84 36.14 2.04
N ALA A 239 -0.78 35.69 1.35
CA ALA A 239 0.54 35.45 1.91
C ALA A 239 1.15 36.63 2.68
N ASP A 240 0.99 37.87 2.19
CA ASP A 240 1.53 39.06 2.85
C ASP A 240 0.71 39.54 4.05
N LYS A 241 -0.48 38.97 4.26
CA LYS A 241 -1.44 39.39 5.31
C LYS A 241 -1.41 38.48 6.54
N VAL A 242 -0.80 37.30 6.42
CA VAL A 242 -0.77 36.30 7.48
C VAL A 242 0.63 35.76 7.69
N ARG A 243 0.89 35.19 8.87
CA ARG A 243 2.18 34.60 9.18
C ARG A 243 2.00 33.20 9.75
N PHE A 244 2.48 32.20 9.01
CA PHE A 244 2.51 30.84 9.52
C PHE A 244 3.51 30.70 10.69
N LYS A 245 3.06 30.06 11.76
CA LYS A 245 3.87 29.69 12.92
C LYS A 245 3.94 28.18 13.01
N TRP A 246 5.15 27.62 12.95
CA TRP A 246 5.40 26.20 13.14
C TRP A 246 4.92 25.72 14.52
N PRO A 247 4.58 24.43 14.67
CA PRO A 247 4.08 23.91 15.95
C PRO A 247 5.18 23.93 17.01
N SER A 248 4.82 24.38 18.21
CA SER A 248 5.66 24.20 19.40
C SER A 248 5.96 22.71 19.60
N PRO A 249 7.16 22.34 20.05
CA PRO A 249 7.47 20.95 20.38
C PRO A 249 6.92 20.57 21.77
N TYR A 250 6.67 19.28 21.96
CA TYR A 250 6.30 18.72 23.24
C TYR A 250 7.49 18.72 24.20
N MET A 251 7.19 18.96 25.47
CA MET A 251 8.19 19.12 26.52
C MET A 251 9.07 17.88 26.70
N GLN A 252 8.57 16.65 26.47
CA GLN A 252 9.29 15.41 26.77
C GLN A 252 9.48 14.50 25.55
N VAL A 253 10.55 13.70 25.55
CA VAL A 253 10.76 12.63 24.57
C VAL A 253 10.04 11.36 25.03
N LEU A 254 9.07 10.90 24.24
CA LEU A 254 8.37 9.63 24.48
C LEU A 254 9.16 8.43 23.96
N THR A 255 9.00 7.29 24.63
CA THR A 255 9.71 6.03 24.32
C THR A 255 8.74 4.91 23.94
N LEU A 256 9.28 3.73 23.59
CA LEU A 256 8.42 2.56 23.36
C LEU A 256 7.62 2.13 24.58
N ARG A 257 8.09 2.45 25.80
CA ARG A 257 7.30 2.25 27.02
C ARG A 257 5.98 3.01 26.95
N ASP A 258 6.01 4.26 26.50
CA ASP A 258 4.80 5.08 26.34
C ASP A 258 3.87 4.58 25.24
N ALA A 259 4.41 3.90 24.23
CA ALA A 259 3.60 3.26 23.19
C ALA A 259 2.93 1.98 23.71
N PHE A 260 3.62 1.15 24.49
CA PHE A 260 3.16 -0.20 24.82
C PHE A 260 2.37 -0.27 26.11
N TYR A 261 2.62 0.64 27.05
CA TYR A 261 1.94 0.67 28.33
C TYR A 261 1.08 1.94 28.47
N LYS A 262 0.19 1.95 29.45
CA LYS A 262 -0.57 3.13 29.85
C LYS A 262 0.38 4.33 30.02
N SER A 263 0.09 5.41 29.31
CA SER A 263 0.91 6.61 29.23
C SER A 263 0.05 7.85 28.95
N ILE A 264 0.70 8.98 28.66
CA ILE A 264 0.01 10.24 28.32
C ILE A 264 -0.71 10.12 26.95
N ILE A 265 -0.21 9.26 26.05
CA ILE A 265 -0.77 9.08 24.70
C ILE A 265 -1.72 7.87 24.58
N TYR A 266 -1.72 6.95 25.55
CA TYR A 266 -2.63 5.80 25.59
C TYR A 266 -3.17 5.53 26.99
N PRO A 267 -4.50 5.41 27.17
CA PRO A 267 -5.10 5.23 28.50
C PRO A 267 -4.91 3.83 29.09
N VAL A 268 -4.50 2.86 28.27
CA VAL A 268 -4.36 1.44 28.62
C VAL A 268 -3.12 0.84 27.94
N ASP A 269 -2.67 -0.30 28.46
CA ASP A 269 -1.64 -1.11 27.82
C ASP A 269 -2.07 -1.57 26.42
N VAL A 270 -1.10 -1.92 25.57
CA VAL A 270 -1.32 -2.24 24.17
C VAL A 270 -2.24 -3.46 24.03
N PRO A 271 -3.36 -3.33 23.30
CA PRO A 271 -4.23 -4.48 23.05
C PRO A 271 -3.48 -5.55 22.25
N GLU A 272 -3.79 -6.81 22.54
CA GLU A 272 -3.33 -7.91 21.71
C GLU A 272 -3.81 -7.73 20.27
N SER A 273 -2.95 -8.09 19.32
CA SER A 273 -3.27 -8.06 17.91
C SER A 273 -2.41 -9.02 17.12
N GLU A 274 -2.80 -9.26 15.88
CA GLU A 274 -2.06 -10.13 14.98
C GLU A 274 -0.67 -9.57 14.63
N GLY A 275 0.26 -10.46 14.33
CA GLY A 275 1.62 -10.11 13.97
C GLY A 275 2.31 -11.20 13.16
N VAL A 276 3.35 -10.82 12.43
CA VAL A 276 4.20 -11.80 11.75
C VAL A 276 5.11 -12.49 12.76
N LYS A 277 5.41 -13.77 12.51
CA LYS A 277 6.33 -14.56 13.35
C LYS A 277 7.69 -14.69 12.68
N TYR A 278 8.74 -14.79 13.49
CA TYR A 278 10.06 -15.11 12.97
C TYR A 278 10.17 -16.59 12.58
N PRO A 279 10.90 -16.92 11.49
CA PRO A 279 11.40 -18.26 11.27
C PRO A 279 12.30 -18.71 12.44
N SER A 280 12.31 -20.01 12.73
CA SER A 280 13.06 -20.59 13.86
C SER A 280 14.54 -20.19 13.89
N LYS A 281 15.23 -20.20 12.72
CA LYS A 281 16.63 -19.76 12.62
C LYS A 281 16.81 -18.32 13.10
N LYS A 282 15.91 -17.41 12.71
CA LYS A 282 15.99 -15.99 13.09
C LYS A 282 15.65 -15.78 14.56
N GLN A 283 14.69 -16.54 15.09
CA GLN A 283 14.32 -16.49 16.50
C GLN A 283 15.51 -16.86 17.40
N LYS A 284 16.28 -17.91 17.07
CA LYS A 284 17.49 -18.31 17.80
C LYS A 284 18.57 -17.22 17.84
N VAL A 285 18.70 -16.43 16.76
CA VAL A 285 19.66 -15.32 16.72
C VAL A 285 19.17 -14.17 17.59
N LEU A 286 17.93 -13.73 17.40
CA LEU A 286 17.40 -12.57 18.13
C LEU A 286 17.22 -12.83 19.63
N SER A 287 17.06 -14.09 20.08
CA SER A 287 17.02 -14.41 21.51
C SER A 287 18.33 -14.11 22.25
N LEU A 288 19.45 -13.98 21.52
CA LEU A 288 20.76 -13.64 22.09
C LEU A 288 20.99 -12.12 22.16
N VAL A 289 20.16 -11.32 21.52
CA VAL A 289 20.31 -9.86 21.48
C VAL A 289 19.57 -9.24 22.65
N PRO A 290 20.23 -8.48 23.54
CA PRO A 290 19.58 -7.81 24.66
C PRO A 290 18.77 -6.60 24.16
N GLN A 291 17.91 -6.07 25.03
CA GLN A 291 17.13 -4.87 24.74
C GLN A 291 18.03 -3.71 24.29
N GLY A 292 17.65 -3.00 23.22
CA GLY A 292 18.46 -1.92 22.62
C GLY A 292 19.73 -2.40 21.89
N GLY A 293 20.00 -3.71 21.88
CA GLY A 293 21.13 -4.33 21.22
C GLY A 293 20.94 -4.58 19.73
N ASP A 294 22.00 -4.98 19.07
CA ASP A 294 22.01 -5.38 17.66
C ASP A 294 23.02 -6.51 17.40
N TRP A 295 23.39 -6.72 16.13
CA TRP A 295 24.34 -7.75 15.73
C TRP A 295 25.67 -7.75 16.51
N ARG A 296 26.09 -6.60 17.05
CA ARG A 296 27.34 -6.47 17.83
C ARG A 296 27.28 -7.18 19.18
N ASN A 297 26.09 -7.51 19.65
CA ASN A 297 25.87 -8.25 20.90
C ASN A 297 25.88 -9.78 20.69
N LEU A 298 25.92 -10.24 19.44
CA LEU A 298 25.94 -11.67 19.12
C LEU A 298 27.35 -12.24 19.30
N PRO A 299 27.48 -13.53 19.64
CA PRO A 299 28.75 -14.25 19.48
C PRO A 299 29.26 -14.11 18.05
N GLU A 300 30.57 -13.91 17.87
CA GLU A 300 31.17 -13.53 16.59
C GLU A 300 30.77 -14.47 15.43
N GLU A 301 30.80 -15.78 15.67
CA GLU A 301 30.42 -16.79 14.66
C GLU A 301 28.94 -16.70 14.26
N VAL A 302 28.06 -16.41 15.22
CA VAL A 302 26.62 -16.20 14.96
C VAL A 302 26.42 -14.89 14.19
N ALA A 303 27.16 -13.84 14.55
CA ALA A 303 27.12 -12.56 13.86
C ALA A 303 27.58 -12.68 12.40
N LYS A 304 28.68 -13.41 12.14
CA LYS A 304 29.19 -13.70 10.79
C LYS A 304 28.18 -14.46 9.94
N ASP A 305 27.62 -15.57 10.43
CA ASP A 305 26.59 -16.34 9.70
C ASP A 305 25.34 -15.49 9.44
N TYR A 306 24.88 -14.77 10.47
CA TYR A 306 23.68 -13.94 10.33
C TYR A 306 23.92 -12.79 9.37
N MET A 307 25.03 -12.08 9.43
CA MET A 307 25.29 -10.92 8.57
C MET A 307 25.67 -11.32 7.14
N GLY A 308 26.32 -12.47 6.95
CA GLY A 308 26.84 -12.91 5.66
C GLY A 308 27.79 -11.86 5.07
N GLY A 309 27.65 -11.56 3.77
CA GLY A 309 28.49 -10.55 3.10
C GLY A 309 28.46 -9.15 3.73
N SER A 310 27.42 -8.82 4.51
CA SER A 310 27.37 -7.55 5.26
C SER A 310 28.41 -7.46 6.37
N TRP A 311 28.96 -8.58 6.86
CA TRP A 311 30.05 -8.58 7.83
C TRP A 311 31.32 -7.90 7.29
N LEU A 312 31.61 -8.09 6.00
CA LEU A 312 32.84 -7.63 5.35
C LEU A 312 32.81 -6.17 4.90
N LEU A 313 31.63 -5.55 4.88
CA LEU A 313 31.47 -4.16 4.44
C LEU A 313 31.81 -3.19 5.58
N GLY A 314 32.19 -1.95 5.27
CA GLY A 314 32.29 -0.87 6.26
C GLY A 314 30.92 -0.41 6.79
N GLY A 315 30.91 0.47 7.80
CA GLY A 315 29.70 1.08 8.36
C GLY A 315 29.01 0.27 9.46
N GLY A 316 28.30 0.96 10.37
CA GLY A 316 27.83 0.41 11.65
C GLY A 316 26.73 -0.67 11.59
N LYS A 317 25.94 -0.73 10.51
CA LYS A 317 24.91 -1.78 10.25
C LYS A 317 23.97 -2.08 11.42
N THR A 318 23.69 -1.07 12.23
CA THR A 318 22.93 -1.18 13.48
C THR A 318 21.47 -1.59 13.28
N GLY A 319 20.98 -1.66 12.05
CA GLY A 319 19.66 -2.21 11.72
C GLY A 319 19.60 -3.74 11.64
N MET A 320 20.73 -4.44 11.62
CA MET A 320 20.78 -5.91 11.57
C MET A 320 20.69 -6.52 12.97
N ALA A 321 19.87 -7.56 13.10
CA ALA A 321 19.58 -8.23 14.38
C ALA A 321 19.18 -7.24 15.49
N ARG A 322 18.52 -6.14 15.12
CA ARG A 322 18.20 -5.04 16.03
C ARG A 322 17.02 -5.41 16.94
N ARG A 323 17.25 -5.35 18.25
CA ARG A 323 16.20 -5.38 19.28
C ARG A 323 15.95 -3.97 19.79
N LEU A 324 14.67 -3.58 19.82
CA LEU A 324 14.27 -2.26 20.29
C LEU A 324 14.40 -2.16 21.83
N SER A 325 14.27 -0.95 22.37
CA SER A 325 14.31 -0.70 23.82
C SER A 325 13.06 0.02 24.30
N LEU A 326 12.51 -0.41 25.45
CA LEU A 326 11.39 0.29 26.09
C LEU A 326 11.78 1.71 26.51
N ASP A 327 13.06 1.94 26.83
CA ASP A 327 13.55 3.22 27.34
C ASP A 327 14.11 4.14 26.24
N GLU A 328 13.89 3.76 24.97
CA GLU A 328 14.24 4.58 23.81
C GLU A 328 13.03 4.76 22.87
N PRO A 329 12.95 5.87 22.12
CA PRO A 329 12.05 5.99 20.99
C PRO A 329 12.37 4.94 19.93
N SER A 330 11.34 4.42 19.27
CA SER A 330 11.51 3.48 18.16
C SER A 330 12.37 4.08 17.06
N LEU A 331 13.17 3.24 16.39
CA LEU A 331 13.67 3.58 15.06
C LEU A 331 12.50 3.76 14.09
N THR A 332 12.73 4.47 12.97
CA THR A 332 11.73 4.59 11.89
C THR A 332 11.19 3.21 11.53
N LEU A 333 9.87 3.07 11.63
CA LEU A 333 9.16 1.88 11.22
C LEU A 333 9.16 1.78 9.70
N THR A 334 9.39 0.57 9.20
CA THR A 334 9.42 0.23 7.78
C THR A 334 8.12 -0.47 7.38
N CYS A 335 7.85 -0.59 6.09
CA CYS A 335 6.68 -1.30 5.57
C CYS A 335 6.71 -2.83 5.80
N SER A 336 7.80 -3.35 6.37
CA SER A 336 7.94 -4.75 6.75
C SER A 336 8.74 -4.85 8.05
N PRO A 337 8.15 -5.40 9.12
CA PRO A 337 8.74 -5.36 10.46
C PRO A 337 9.90 -6.34 10.66
N CYS A 338 10.11 -7.28 9.72
CA CYS A 338 11.04 -8.39 9.86
C CYS A 338 12.13 -8.48 8.78
N GLN A 339 12.41 -7.37 8.09
CA GLN A 339 13.49 -7.30 7.10
C GLN A 339 14.86 -7.34 7.78
N LYS A 340 15.78 -8.13 7.22
CA LYS A 340 17.09 -8.42 7.81
C LYS A 340 17.95 -7.17 8.08
N GLN A 341 17.89 -6.19 7.18
CA GLN A 341 18.67 -4.95 7.26
C GLN A 341 18.02 -3.88 8.15
N THR A 342 16.72 -4.00 8.41
CA THR A 342 15.89 -3.01 9.09
C THR A 342 15.04 -3.67 10.17
N GLU A 343 15.64 -4.62 10.88
CA GLU A 343 14.97 -5.48 11.85
C GLU A 343 14.39 -4.64 13.00
N ARG A 344 13.20 -5.00 13.48
CA ARG A 344 12.50 -4.31 14.58
C ARG A 344 11.95 -5.35 15.56
N CYS A 345 12.85 -6.04 16.27
CA CYS A 345 12.43 -7.02 17.26
C CYS A 345 11.84 -6.34 18.50
N HIS A 346 10.76 -6.91 19.03
CA HIS A 346 10.10 -6.47 20.25
C HIS A 346 11.10 -6.37 21.41
N PRO A 347 11.00 -5.36 22.31
CA PRO A 347 12.00 -5.14 23.36
C PRO A 347 12.14 -6.30 24.35
N LEU A 348 11.04 -6.99 24.67
CA LEU A 348 11.00 -8.05 25.70
C LEU A 348 10.80 -9.45 25.13
N GLU A 349 10.28 -9.56 23.90
CA GLU A 349 9.89 -10.84 23.32
C GLU A 349 10.66 -11.09 22.03
N THR A 350 10.95 -12.35 21.70
CA THR A 350 11.70 -12.67 20.48
C THR A 350 10.76 -12.85 19.28
N ARG A 351 10.09 -11.76 18.93
CA ARG A 351 9.18 -11.64 17.78
C ARG A 351 9.29 -10.23 17.17
N PRO A 352 8.83 -10.04 15.92
CA PRO A 352 8.51 -8.71 15.41
C PRO A 352 7.43 -8.04 16.26
N LEU A 353 7.33 -6.73 16.11
CA LEU A 353 6.19 -5.98 16.62
C LEU A 353 4.89 -6.44 15.97
N THR A 354 3.80 -6.50 16.74
CA THR A 354 2.44 -6.75 16.24
C THR A 354 1.90 -5.55 15.48
N VAL A 355 0.78 -5.71 14.76
CA VAL A 355 0.14 -4.62 14.01
C VAL A 355 -0.23 -3.46 14.92
N ARG A 356 -0.81 -3.74 16.10
CA ARG A 356 -1.22 -2.70 17.06
C ARG A 356 -0.03 -2.00 17.70
N GLU A 357 1.03 -2.73 18.08
CA GLU A 357 2.29 -2.12 18.55
C GLU A 357 2.88 -1.18 17.48
N TYR A 358 2.89 -1.61 16.22
CA TYR A 358 3.32 -0.80 15.08
C TYR A 358 2.49 0.48 14.92
N ALA A 359 1.16 0.34 15.00
CA ALA A 359 0.22 1.44 14.88
C ALA A 359 0.38 2.46 16.02
N ARG A 360 0.60 1.99 17.25
CA ARG A 360 0.81 2.85 18.42
C ARG A 360 2.09 3.67 18.34
N ILE A 361 3.16 3.12 17.79
CA ILE A 361 4.41 3.87 17.55
C ILE A 361 4.19 5.02 16.55
N GLN A 362 3.29 4.82 15.58
CA GLN A 362 2.82 5.87 14.65
C GLN A 362 1.68 6.71 15.23
N THR A 363 1.39 6.56 16.52
CA THR A 363 0.37 7.31 17.29
C THR A 363 -1.07 7.15 16.79
N PHE A 364 -1.39 6.05 16.10
CA PHE A 364 -2.78 5.75 15.77
C PHE A 364 -3.59 5.39 17.03
N PRO A 365 -4.84 5.84 17.16
CA PRO A 365 -5.74 5.38 18.20
C PRO A 365 -5.98 3.86 18.13
N ASP A 366 -6.21 3.22 19.27
CA ASP A 366 -6.47 1.76 19.32
C ASP A 366 -7.71 1.33 18.54
N LYS A 367 -8.67 2.25 18.39
CA LYS A 367 -9.89 2.03 17.62
C LYS A 367 -9.67 2.13 16.10
N TRP A 368 -8.51 2.62 15.66
CA TRP A 368 -8.18 2.69 14.23
C TRP A 368 -7.83 1.30 13.69
N LEU A 369 -8.67 0.74 12.84
CA LEU A 369 -8.57 -0.61 12.29
C LEU A 369 -7.91 -0.60 10.90
N PHE A 370 -7.05 -1.57 10.60
CA PHE A 370 -6.39 -1.67 9.30
C PHE A 370 -6.93 -2.85 8.49
N ALA A 371 -7.37 -2.58 7.26
CA ALA A 371 -7.89 -3.57 6.32
C ALA A 371 -6.77 -4.21 5.47
N GLY A 372 -7.03 -5.43 4.98
CA GLY A 372 -6.16 -6.16 4.06
C GLY A 372 -5.24 -7.20 4.69
N THR A 373 -4.32 -7.72 3.88
CA THR A 373 -3.34 -8.74 4.29
C THR A 373 -2.36 -8.21 5.34
N MET A 374 -1.64 -9.10 6.02
CA MET A 374 -0.59 -8.68 6.97
C MET A 374 0.44 -7.73 6.36
N SER A 375 0.94 -8.05 5.17
CA SER A 375 1.87 -7.17 4.46
C SER A 375 1.25 -5.80 4.18
N SER A 376 -0.02 -5.77 3.76
CA SER A 376 -0.75 -4.52 3.49
C SER A 376 -0.91 -3.66 4.74
N LYS A 377 -1.20 -4.25 5.92
CA LYS A 377 -1.33 -3.48 7.17
C LYS A 377 0.00 -2.85 7.60
N TYR A 378 1.10 -3.61 7.59
CA TYR A 378 2.43 -3.04 7.89
C TYR A 378 2.87 -1.98 6.89
N LYS A 379 2.55 -2.15 5.60
CA LYS A 379 2.81 -1.14 4.56
C LYS A 379 2.07 0.16 4.84
N GLN A 380 0.78 0.08 5.16
CA GLN A 380 -0.03 1.26 5.50
C GLN A 380 0.55 2.01 6.71
N ILE A 381 0.87 1.29 7.79
CA ILE A 381 1.41 1.90 9.01
C ILE A 381 2.83 2.46 8.79
N GLY A 382 3.70 1.73 8.08
CA GLY A 382 5.08 2.16 7.81
C GLY A 382 5.16 3.41 6.92
N ASN A 383 4.24 3.52 5.94
CA ASN A 383 4.14 4.68 5.06
C ASN A 383 3.50 5.90 5.75
N ALA A 384 2.61 5.70 6.72
CA ALA A 384 1.87 6.77 7.36
C ALA A 384 2.76 7.88 7.96
N VAL A 385 2.28 9.12 7.90
CA VAL A 385 2.72 10.20 8.79
C VAL A 385 2.21 9.86 10.20
N PRO A 386 3.02 9.98 11.26
CA PRO A 386 2.53 9.80 12.61
C PRO A 386 1.36 10.75 12.89
N VAL A 387 0.27 10.23 13.45
CA VAL A 387 -0.96 10.99 13.69
C VAL A 387 -0.72 12.23 14.55
N ASN A 388 0.05 12.14 15.63
CA ASN A 388 0.34 13.28 16.51
C ASN A 388 1.22 14.34 15.84
N LEU A 389 2.14 13.95 14.95
CA LEU A 389 2.89 14.91 14.14
C LEU A 389 1.97 15.64 13.17
N ALA A 390 1.11 14.91 12.46
CA ALA A 390 0.13 15.48 11.56
C ALA A 390 -0.84 16.42 12.29
N TRP A 391 -1.27 16.03 13.50
CA TRP A 391 -2.12 16.84 14.37
C TRP A 391 -1.44 18.13 14.84
N ALA A 392 -0.17 18.07 15.27
CA ALA A 392 0.59 19.26 15.64
C ALA A 392 0.71 20.27 14.48
N VAL A 393 1.03 19.80 13.28
CA VAL A 393 1.04 20.63 12.07
C VAL A 393 -0.37 21.15 11.75
N GLY A 394 -1.39 20.31 11.89
CA GLY A 394 -2.78 20.66 11.71
C GLY A 394 -3.21 21.84 12.59
N ARG A 395 -2.85 21.87 13.88
CA ARG A 395 -3.16 23.00 14.78
C ARG A 395 -2.47 24.28 14.36
N SER A 396 -1.22 24.19 13.88
CA SER A 396 -0.53 25.35 13.29
C SER A 396 -1.26 25.89 12.05
N LEU A 397 -1.79 24.99 11.22
CA LEU A 397 -2.61 25.37 10.07
C LEU A 397 -3.95 25.98 10.52
N ILE A 398 -4.62 25.44 11.54
CA ILE A 398 -5.86 26.03 12.07
C ILE A 398 -5.63 27.46 12.57
N ARG A 399 -4.52 27.74 13.25
CA ARG A 399 -4.15 29.13 13.59
C ARG A 399 -4.06 30.00 12.34
N LEU A 400 -3.33 29.55 11.32
CA LEU A 400 -3.21 30.28 10.06
C LEU A 400 -4.59 30.51 9.41
N PHE A 401 -5.47 29.51 9.39
CA PHE A 401 -6.81 29.64 8.82
C PHE A 401 -7.72 30.56 9.66
N ASN A 402 -7.54 30.59 10.98
CA ASN A 402 -8.21 31.55 11.85
C ASN A 402 -7.76 32.98 11.53
N ASP A 403 -6.46 33.23 11.33
CA ASP A 403 -5.94 34.53 10.91
C ASP A 403 -6.53 34.93 9.55
N ILE A 404 -6.55 34.01 8.58
CA ILE A 404 -7.17 34.24 7.26
C ILE A 404 -8.67 34.59 7.42
N GLN A 405 -9.42 33.86 8.25
CA GLN A 405 -10.85 34.09 8.45
C GLN A 405 -11.15 35.45 9.11
N GLN A 406 -10.24 35.96 9.94
CA GLN A 406 -10.37 37.28 10.54
C GLN A 406 -10.16 38.41 9.52
N ILE A 407 -9.29 38.18 8.52
CA ILE A 407 -9.00 39.14 7.45
C ILE A 407 -10.08 39.10 6.37
N GLU A 408 -10.50 37.90 5.99
CA GLU A 408 -11.50 37.66 4.95
C GLU A 408 -12.56 36.70 5.50
N GLN A 409 -13.66 37.29 5.98
CA GLN A 409 -14.82 36.51 6.42
C GLN A 409 -15.38 35.77 5.22
N SER A 410 -15.26 34.45 5.27
CA SER A 410 -15.81 33.54 4.26
C SER A 410 -16.69 32.51 4.94
N ASP A 411 -17.85 32.24 4.34
CA ASP A 411 -18.73 31.16 4.77
C ASP A 411 -18.22 29.82 4.24
N VAL A 412 -18.60 28.76 4.94
CA VAL A 412 -18.33 27.39 4.53
C VAL A 412 -19.08 27.11 3.23
N GLN A 413 -18.34 26.79 2.18
CA GLN A 413 -18.94 26.38 0.91
C GLN A 413 -19.42 24.93 1.00
N ASP A 414 -20.62 24.67 0.50
CA ASP A 414 -21.11 23.30 0.35
C ASP A 414 -20.46 22.63 -0.87
N CYS A 415 -19.61 21.63 -0.61
CA CYS A 415 -18.93 20.87 -1.63
C CYS A 415 -19.73 19.66 -2.12
N THR A 416 -20.93 19.38 -1.60
CA THR A 416 -21.66 18.12 -1.85
C THR A 416 -21.95 17.87 -3.33
N VAL A 417 -22.45 18.89 -4.04
CA VAL A 417 -22.73 18.82 -5.49
C VAL A 417 -21.43 18.62 -6.27
N ALA A 418 -20.39 19.40 -5.95
CA ALA A 418 -19.09 19.30 -6.62
C ALA A 418 -18.45 17.92 -6.43
N VAL A 419 -18.48 17.36 -5.22
CA VAL A 419 -17.96 16.02 -4.92
C VAL A 419 -18.76 14.95 -5.67
N SER A 420 -20.08 15.09 -5.73
CA SER A 420 -20.95 14.18 -6.48
C SER A 420 -20.68 14.22 -7.98
N GLU A 421 -20.44 15.41 -8.56
CA GLU A 421 -20.02 15.54 -9.95
C GLU A 421 -18.69 14.81 -10.23
N ILE A 422 -17.69 14.95 -9.35
CA ILE A 422 -16.40 14.25 -9.49
C ILE A 422 -16.62 12.73 -9.44
N VAL A 423 -17.36 12.25 -8.44
CA VAL A 423 -17.63 10.81 -8.27
C VAL A 423 -18.41 10.25 -9.46
N ASN A 424 -19.39 10.98 -9.97
CA ASN A 424 -20.18 10.55 -11.12
C ASN A 424 -19.33 10.55 -12.41
N LYS A 425 -18.52 11.59 -12.66
CA LYS A 425 -17.57 11.61 -13.78
C LYS A 425 -16.62 10.42 -13.74
N LEU A 426 -16.11 10.05 -12.56
CA LEU A 426 -15.25 8.88 -12.40
C LEU A 426 -15.99 7.57 -12.69
N LYS A 427 -17.21 7.41 -12.18
CA LYS A 427 -18.06 6.25 -12.50
C LYS A 427 -18.34 6.16 -14.00
N ASP A 428 -18.67 7.27 -14.64
CA ASP A 428 -18.90 7.33 -16.08
C ASP A 428 -17.62 7.00 -16.86
N ASN A 429 -16.47 7.50 -16.41
CA ASN A 429 -15.17 7.18 -17.00
C ASN A 429 -14.78 5.72 -16.77
N GLU A 430 -15.12 5.11 -15.64
CA GLU A 430 -14.93 3.68 -15.42
C GLU A 430 -15.87 2.85 -16.30
N ILE A 431 -17.13 3.27 -16.45
CA ILE A 431 -18.09 2.63 -17.35
C ILE A 431 -17.60 2.76 -18.79
N LYS A 432 -17.13 3.94 -19.20
CA LYS A 432 -16.51 4.16 -20.52
C LYS A 432 -15.25 3.35 -20.67
N LYS A 433 -14.28 3.37 -19.74
CA LYS A 433 -13.09 2.51 -19.78
C LYS A 433 -13.47 1.04 -19.83
N ARG A 434 -14.50 0.57 -19.11
CA ARG A 434 -15.00 -0.81 -19.23
C ARG A 434 -15.65 -1.07 -20.59
N THR A 435 -16.41 -0.11 -21.12
CA THR A 435 -17.08 -0.21 -22.42
C THR A 435 -16.11 -0.10 -23.57
N GLU A 436 -15.05 0.69 -23.44
CA GLU A 436 -13.93 0.90 -24.36
C GLU A 436 -12.96 -0.26 -24.26
N VAL A 437 -12.63 -0.77 -23.07
CA VAL A 437 -11.91 -2.04 -22.93
C VAL A 437 -12.76 -3.18 -23.47
N ASN A 438 -14.09 -3.15 -23.33
CA ASN A 438 -14.98 -4.12 -23.98
C ASN A 438 -15.08 -3.90 -25.50
N ALA A 439 -15.05 -2.66 -25.99
CA ALA A 439 -15.11 -2.30 -27.41
C ALA A 439 -13.76 -2.48 -28.13
N GLU A 440 -12.64 -2.27 -27.43
CA GLU A 440 -11.27 -2.61 -27.81
C GLU A 440 -11.09 -4.12 -27.72
N LYS A 441 -11.64 -4.82 -26.71
CA LYS A 441 -11.75 -6.29 -26.73
C LYS A 441 -12.61 -6.79 -27.90
N LEU A 442 -13.63 -6.05 -28.32
CA LEU A 442 -14.45 -6.36 -29.50
C LEU A 442 -13.74 -5.99 -30.82
N LYS A 443 -12.84 -5.00 -30.83
CA LYS A 443 -12.01 -4.61 -31.98
C LYS A 443 -10.72 -5.43 -32.11
N LEU A 444 -10.16 -5.92 -31.00
CA LEU A 444 -9.05 -6.86 -30.91
C LEU A 444 -9.56 -8.31 -31.04
N ASN A 445 -10.42 -8.55 -32.03
CA ASN A 445 -10.68 -9.88 -32.57
C ASN A 445 -9.47 -10.38 -33.38
N GLY A 446 -8.30 -10.41 -32.74
CA GLY A 446 -7.23 -11.36 -32.95
C GLY A 446 -7.09 -12.12 -31.63
N LYS A 447 -7.64 -13.33 -31.58
CA LYS A 447 -7.88 -14.19 -30.40
C LYS A 447 -6.91 -13.96 -29.22
N GLN A 448 -7.39 -13.28 -28.17
CA GLN A 448 -6.67 -13.15 -26.89
C GLN A 448 -7.00 -14.31 -25.96
N ILE A 449 -5.98 -15.03 -25.47
CA ILE A 449 -6.12 -16.16 -24.55
C ILE A 449 -6.46 -15.63 -23.14
N ARG A 450 -7.62 -16.02 -22.59
CA ARG A 450 -7.99 -15.72 -21.20
C ARG A 450 -7.47 -16.82 -20.29
N GLN A 451 -6.63 -16.49 -19.31
CA GLN A 451 -6.21 -17.45 -18.28
C GLN A 451 -7.20 -17.38 -17.10
N LEU A 452 -7.96 -18.46 -16.87
CA LEU A 452 -8.93 -18.50 -15.79
C LEU A 452 -8.27 -18.66 -14.42
N ASP A 453 -8.77 -17.91 -13.43
CA ASP A 453 -8.48 -18.08 -12.01
C ASP A 453 -9.71 -18.73 -11.34
N LEU A 454 -9.49 -19.86 -10.65
CA LEU A 454 -10.55 -20.63 -10.00
C LEU A 454 -11.30 -19.81 -8.94
N TYR A 455 -10.66 -18.84 -8.29
CA TYR A 455 -11.32 -17.97 -7.31
C TYR A 455 -12.28 -16.97 -7.97
N ASN A 456 -11.97 -16.50 -9.18
CA ASN A 456 -12.87 -15.63 -9.94
C ASN A 456 -14.10 -16.41 -10.43
N LEU A 457 -13.95 -17.71 -10.67
CA LEU A 457 -15.04 -18.57 -11.14
C LEU A 457 -16.15 -18.71 -10.10
N PHE A 458 -15.81 -18.76 -8.80
CA PHE A 458 -16.79 -18.77 -7.71
C PHE A 458 -17.52 -17.43 -7.54
N ALA A 459 -16.96 -16.31 -8.01
CA ALA A 459 -17.65 -15.03 -7.99
C ALA A 459 -18.74 -14.94 -9.08
N GLU A 460 -18.53 -15.64 -10.20
CA GLU A 460 -19.46 -15.67 -11.34
C GLU A 460 -20.46 -16.83 -11.26
N TYR A 461 -20.02 -17.99 -10.75
CA TYR A 461 -20.79 -19.20 -10.54
C TYR A 461 -20.63 -19.66 -9.09
N PRO A 462 -21.50 -19.21 -8.17
CA PRO A 462 -21.36 -19.47 -6.73
C PRO A 462 -21.27 -20.95 -6.36
N ASP A 463 -21.98 -21.82 -7.09
CA ASP A 463 -21.97 -23.27 -6.86
C ASP A 463 -20.81 -23.99 -7.60
N GLY A 464 -19.99 -23.24 -8.34
CA GLY A 464 -18.86 -23.76 -9.10
C GLY A 464 -19.25 -24.65 -10.30
N ILE A 465 -20.53 -24.69 -10.66
CA ILE A 465 -21.11 -25.46 -11.77
C ILE A 465 -21.50 -24.52 -12.90
N ILE A 466 -21.02 -24.82 -14.10
CA ILE A 466 -21.31 -24.10 -15.34
C ILE A 466 -22.02 -25.07 -16.30
N PRO A 467 -23.30 -24.86 -16.60
CA PRO A 467 -24.00 -25.64 -17.61
C PRO A 467 -23.52 -25.23 -19.00
N CYS A 468 -23.13 -26.22 -19.82
CA CYS A 468 -22.87 -26.02 -21.24
C CYS A 468 -24.09 -26.49 -22.02
N VAL A 469 -24.86 -25.55 -22.56
CA VAL A 469 -26.05 -25.88 -23.34
C VAL A 469 -25.69 -25.81 -24.82
N ALA A 470 -25.59 -26.96 -25.47
CA ALA A 470 -25.65 -27.03 -26.92
C ALA A 470 -27.13 -26.89 -27.35
N ASN A 471 -27.41 -26.07 -28.37
CA ASN A 471 -28.76 -25.96 -28.93
C ASN A 471 -29.06 -27.19 -29.79
N ASP A 472 -29.35 -28.32 -29.14
CA ASP A 472 -29.73 -29.58 -29.78
C ASP A 472 -31.20 -29.55 -30.29
N MET A 473 -31.61 -28.47 -30.98
CA MET A 473 -32.85 -28.50 -31.77
C MET A 473 -32.53 -28.98 -33.18
N GLN A 474 -32.84 -30.27 -33.40
CA GLN A 474 -33.02 -30.98 -34.68
C GLN A 474 -31.76 -31.15 -35.55
N ASN A 475 -31.22 -32.38 -35.61
CA ASN A 475 -31.27 -33.23 -36.81
C ASN A 475 -30.46 -34.52 -36.61
N GLU A 476 -31.20 -35.62 -36.54
CA GLU A 476 -30.77 -36.93 -37.00
C GLU A 476 -30.42 -36.83 -38.50
N GLU A 477 -29.41 -37.58 -38.94
CA GLU A 477 -28.99 -37.76 -40.34
C GLU A 477 -28.35 -36.53 -41.05
N TYR A 478 -27.03 -36.61 -41.21
CA TYR A 478 -26.18 -35.91 -42.19
C TYR A 478 -26.70 -34.61 -42.84
N GLY A 479 -26.30 -33.44 -42.32
CA GLY A 479 -26.48 -32.19 -43.07
C GLY A 479 -26.39 -30.92 -42.25
N VAL A 480 -25.16 -30.54 -41.90
CA VAL A 480 -24.67 -29.22 -41.48
C VAL A 480 -25.75 -28.13 -41.31
N SER A 481 -26.19 -27.89 -40.07
CA SER A 481 -26.67 -26.56 -39.67
C SER A 481 -26.58 -26.31 -38.16
N GLN A 482 -25.35 -26.31 -37.62
CA GLN A 482 -24.95 -25.39 -36.55
C GLN A 482 -23.41 -25.25 -36.60
N VAL A 483 -22.97 -24.33 -37.46
CA VAL A 483 -21.61 -24.26 -38.05
C VAL A 483 -20.59 -23.60 -37.12
N ASN A 484 -21.01 -23.12 -35.94
CA ASN A 484 -20.22 -22.16 -35.16
C ASN A 484 -20.02 -22.53 -33.68
N ASP A 485 -20.35 -23.75 -33.28
CA ASP A 485 -20.10 -24.22 -31.92
C ASP A 485 -18.62 -24.45 -31.66
N ASN A 486 -18.19 -24.15 -30.44
CA ASN A 486 -16.79 -24.23 -30.07
C ASN A 486 -16.45 -25.64 -29.59
N VAL A 487 -15.34 -26.16 -30.11
CA VAL A 487 -14.74 -27.43 -29.73
C VAL A 487 -13.43 -27.14 -28.99
N LEU A 488 -13.30 -27.71 -27.80
CA LEU A 488 -12.03 -27.77 -27.07
C LEU A 488 -11.25 -29.00 -27.53
N ILE A 489 -10.11 -28.78 -28.19
CA ILE A 489 -9.17 -29.85 -28.49
C ILE A 489 -8.10 -29.85 -27.41
N CYS A 490 -7.92 -30.98 -26.70
CA CYS A 490 -7.00 -31.03 -25.57
C CYS A 490 -6.11 -32.26 -25.59
N TYR A 491 -4.84 -32.07 -25.26
CA TYR A 491 -3.85 -33.13 -25.15
C TYR A 491 -4.18 -34.05 -23.97
N VAL A 492 -4.32 -35.34 -24.26
CA VAL A 492 -4.57 -36.35 -23.23
C VAL A 492 -3.23 -36.84 -22.69
N LYS A 493 -3.06 -36.76 -21.37
CA LYS A 493 -1.86 -37.28 -20.69
C LYS A 493 -1.83 -38.80 -20.74
N LYS A 494 -0.62 -39.37 -20.75
CA LYS A 494 -0.37 -40.81 -20.92
C LYS A 494 -1.18 -41.71 -19.99
N ASP A 495 -1.43 -41.26 -18.77
CA ASP A 495 -2.19 -41.96 -17.73
C ASP A 495 -3.69 -42.07 -18.03
N ASN A 496 -4.26 -41.23 -18.91
CA ASN A 496 -5.68 -41.23 -19.25
C ASN A 496 -5.96 -41.71 -20.69
N ILE A 497 -4.94 -42.00 -21.49
CA ILE A 497 -5.09 -42.37 -22.91
C ILE A 497 -5.96 -43.64 -23.10
N LEU A 498 -5.82 -44.63 -22.21
CA LEU A 498 -6.53 -45.91 -22.33
C LEU A 498 -8.06 -45.76 -22.27
N GLU A 499 -8.55 -44.83 -21.44
CA GLU A 499 -9.99 -44.55 -21.28
C GLU A 499 -10.63 -43.96 -22.55
N PHE A 500 -9.82 -43.27 -23.37
CA PHE A 500 -10.28 -42.77 -24.66
C PHE A 500 -10.22 -43.86 -25.73
N PHE A 501 -9.21 -44.73 -25.72
CA PHE A 501 -9.13 -45.83 -26.67
C PHE A 501 -10.26 -46.86 -26.53
N ASN A 502 -10.64 -47.19 -25.30
CA ASN A 502 -11.70 -48.16 -25.02
C ASN A 502 -13.11 -47.52 -24.94
N GLY A 503 -13.22 -46.19 -25.12
CA GLY A 503 -14.48 -45.45 -25.07
C GLY A 503 -15.11 -45.30 -23.68
N THR A 504 -14.39 -45.59 -22.59
CA THR A 504 -14.94 -45.52 -21.23
C THR A 504 -14.79 -44.15 -20.55
N ALA A 505 -14.17 -43.17 -21.22
CA ALA A 505 -13.97 -41.82 -20.69
C ALA A 505 -15.31 -41.08 -20.44
N THR A 506 -15.52 -40.64 -19.20
CA THR A 506 -16.71 -39.87 -18.77
C THR A 506 -16.35 -38.52 -18.14
N LEU A 507 -15.11 -38.34 -17.68
CA LEU A 507 -14.62 -37.12 -17.05
C LEU A 507 -13.26 -36.73 -17.63
N TYR A 508 -13.05 -35.43 -17.86
CA TYR A 508 -11.75 -34.89 -18.27
C TYR A 508 -11.32 -33.75 -17.34
N TYR A 509 -10.05 -33.77 -16.91
CA TYR A 509 -9.50 -32.82 -15.95
C TYR A 509 -8.47 -31.90 -16.61
N ALA A 510 -8.65 -30.59 -16.48
CA ALA A 510 -7.70 -29.59 -16.94
C ALA A 510 -6.84 -28.99 -15.81
N GLY A 511 -5.75 -28.33 -16.18
CA GLY A 511 -4.79 -27.71 -15.26
C GLY A 511 -5.39 -26.68 -14.29
N ARG A 512 -4.62 -26.27 -13.25
CA ARG A 512 -5.00 -25.15 -12.35
C ARG A 512 -5.20 -23.82 -13.08
N ARG A 513 -4.62 -23.70 -14.26
CA ARG A 513 -4.81 -22.60 -15.20
C ARG A 513 -5.45 -23.22 -16.42
N PHE A 514 -6.64 -22.75 -16.77
CA PHE A 514 -7.31 -23.11 -18.01
C PHE A 514 -7.30 -21.89 -18.91
N PRO A 515 -6.46 -21.91 -19.95
CA PRO A 515 -6.43 -20.82 -20.91
C PRO A 515 -7.40 -21.19 -22.04
N SER A 516 -8.28 -20.26 -22.39
CA SER A 516 -9.14 -20.43 -23.56
C SER A 516 -9.42 -19.08 -24.17
N THR A 517 -9.58 -19.09 -25.48
CA THR A 517 -10.05 -17.95 -26.28
C THR A 517 -11.58 -17.88 -26.29
N VAL A 518 -12.24 -18.91 -25.76
CA VAL A 518 -13.69 -19.09 -25.68
C VAL A 518 -14.13 -19.12 -24.21
N GLU A 519 -15.30 -18.56 -23.91
CA GLU A 519 -15.89 -18.64 -22.58
C GLU A 519 -16.34 -20.08 -22.27
N LEU A 520 -16.18 -20.52 -21.01
CA LEU A 520 -16.41 -21.93 -20.63
C LEU A 520 -17.81 -22.42 -20.97
N ASN A 521 -18.84 -21.60 -20.71
CA ASN A 521 -20.23 -21.91 -21.04
C ASN A 521 -20.52 -21.98 -22.55
N ARG A 522 -19.57 -21.59 -23.40
CA ARG A 522 -19.66 -21.65 -24.87
C ARG A 522 -18.81 -22.78 -25.45
N LEU A 523 -18.07 -23.54 -24.64
CA LEU A 523 -17.40 -24.77 -25.06
C LEU A 523 -18.41 -25.92 -25.02
N CYS A 524 -18.93 -26.28 -26.19
CA CYS A 524 -20.00 -27.26 -26.32
C CYS A 524 -19.46 -28.69 -26.51
N TYR A 525 -18.30 -28.81 -27.16
CA TYR A 525 -17.73 -30.09 -27.54
C TYR A 525 -16.27 -30.23 -27.10
N PHE A 526 -15.84 -31.47 -26.92
CA PHE A 526 -14.49 -31.84 -26.54
C PHE A 526 -13.94 -32.89 -27.52
N ALA A 527 -12.71 -32.70 -27.99
CA ALA A 527 -12.01 -33.65 -28.83
C ALA A 527 -10.64 -34.01 -28.21
N PRO A 528 -10.41 -35.26 -27.77
CA PRO A 528 -9.13 -35.67 -27.20
C PRO A 528 -8.06 -35.75 -28.28
N TYR A 529 -6.95 -35.05 -28.07
CA TYR A 529 -5.73 -35.19 -28.87
C TYR A 529 -4.79 -36.18 -28.19
N LEU A 530 -4.72 -37.40 -28.73
CA LEU A 530 -3.86 -38.45 -28.18
C LEU A 530 -2.44 -38.33 -28.71
N SER A 531 -1.46 -38.31 -27.80
CA SER A 531 -0.03 -38.21 -28.12
C SER A 531 0.39 -39.21 -29.18
N GLY A 532 0.87 -38.72 -30.32
CA GLY A 532 1.40 -39.58 -31.40
C GLY A 532 0.34 -40.16 -32.35
N CYS A 533 -0.96 -40.05 -32.03
CA CYS A 533 -2.07 -40.54 -32.86
C CYS A 533 -2.87 -39.37 -33.47
N GLY A 534 -3.18 -38.34 -32.67
CA GLY A 534 -4.00 -37.20 -33.09
C GLY A 534 -5.43 -37.27 -32.55
N VAL A 535 -6.39 -36.77 -33.32
CA VAL A 535 -7.82 -36.73 -32.94
C VAL A 535 -8.56 -37.81 -33.73
N ARG A 536 -9.60 -38.40 -33.13
CA ARG A 536 -10.54 -39.33 -33.80
C ARG A 536 -11.96 -39.10 -33.33
N ASP A 537 -12.14 -38.92 -32.03
CA ASP A 537 -13.47 -38.96 -31.41
C ASP A 537 -13.96 -37.57 -30.99
N LEU A 538 -15.28 -37.38 -31.01
CA LEU A 538 -15.95 -36.17 -30.56
C LEU A 538 -16.88 -36.49 -29.38
N TYR A 539 -16.78 -35.66 -28.34
CA TYR A 539 -17.58 -35.75 -27.12
C TYR A 539 -18.39 -34.46 -26.91
N ARG A 540 -19.57 -34.58 -26.31
CA ARG A 540 -20.36 -33.45 -25.79
C ARG A 540 -19.88 -33.10 -24.39
N ILE A 541 -19.73 -31.81 -24.10
CA ILE A 541 -19.51 -31.32 -22.74
C ILE A 541 -20.89 -31.11 -22.11
N LYS A 542 -21.25 -31.92 -21.11
CA LYS A 542 -22.50 -31.77 -20.35
C LYS A 542 -22.41 -30.61 -19.37
N THR A 543 -21.33 -30.62 -18.59
CA THR A 543 -21.15 -29.68 -17.48
C THR A 543 -19.66 -29.40 -17.32
N VAL A 544 -19.34 -28.15 -16.95
CA VAL A 544 -18.00 -27.76 -16.51
C VAL A 544 -18.08 -27.34 -15.06
N ARG A 545 -17.23 -27.90 -14.20
CA ARG A 545 -17.24 -27.57 -12.77
C ARG A 545 -15.86 -27.52 -12.14
N VAL A 546 -15.75 -26.88 -10.98
CA VAL A 546 -14.55 -26.99 -10.14
C VAL A 546 -14.63 -28.29 -9.35
N GLY A 547 -13.69 -29.21 -9.61
CA GLY A 547 -13.55 -30.46 -8.88
C GLY A 547 -12.14 -30.61 -8.33
N THR A 548 -11.84 -31.81 -7.83
CA THR A 548 -10.51 -32.16 -7.33
C THR A 548 -9.93 -33.33 -8.10
N ARG A 549 -8.61 -33.39 -8.23
CA ARG A 549 -7.92 -34.48 -8.95
C ARG A 549 -8.24 -35.88 -8.38
N LYS A 550 -8.62 -35.97 -7.10
CA LYS A 550 -8.98 -37.24 -6.43
C LYS A 550 -10.17 -37.97 -7.06
N GLU A 551 -11.07 -37.23 -7.69
CA GLU A 551 -12.28 -37.80 -8.30
C GLU A 551 -11.96 -38.77 -9.46
N GLY A 552 -10.82 -38.58 -10.14
CA GLY A 552 -10.36 -39.43 -11.24
C GLY A 552 -9.22 -40.39 -10.87
N GLN A 553 -8.51 -40.15 -9.77
CA GLN A 553 -7.40 -40.99 -9.29
C GLN A 553 -7.62 -41.32 -7.81
N LYS A 554 -8.30 -42.44 -7.56
CA LYS A 554 -8.78 -42.87 -6.22
C LYS A 554 -7.69 -43.05 -5.15
N ASN A 555 -6.40 -42.99 -5.51
CA ASN A 555 -5.26 -43.26 -4.63
C ASN A 555 -4.36 -42.04 -4.29
N GLU A 556 -4.74 -40.80 -4.62
CA GLU A 556 -3.96 -39.59 -4.27
C GLU A 556 -4.56 -38.84 -3.05
N GLU A 557 -3.74 -38.47 -2.05
CA GLU A 557 -4.18 -37.82 -0.80
C GLU A 557 -4.34 -36.28 -0.87
N SER A 558 -4.07 -35.63 -2.00
CA SER A 558 -4.08 -34.16 -2.12
C SER A 558 -5.49 -33.55 -2.20
N ALA A 559 -6.13 -33.25 -1.06
CA ALA A 559 -7.47 -32.66 -0.99
C ALA A 559 -7.56 -31.20 -1.50
N ASN A 560 -6.41 -30.55 -1.73
CA ASN A 560 -6.31 -29.12 -2.07
C ASN A 560 -5.85 -28.86 -3.52
N ASP A 561 -5.97 -29.84 -4.42
CA ASP A 561 -5.63 -29.67 -5.84
C ASP A 561 -6.89 -29.49 -6.70
N TYR A 562 -7.46 -28.29 -6.65
CA TYR A 562 -8.62 -27.91 -7.46
C TYR A 562 -8.28 -27.87 -8.95
N ARG A 563 -9.19 -28.40 -9.76
CA ARG A 563 -9.08 -28.54 -11.22
C ARG A 563 -10.39 -28.20 -11.88
N LEU A 564 -10.32 -27.78 -13.15
CA LEU A 564 -11.52 -27.70 -13.98
C LEU A 564 -11.86 -29.12 -14.48
N VAL A 565 -13.09 -29.55 -14.26
CA VAL A 565 -13.59 -30.87 -14.63
C VAL A 565 -14.67 -30.70 -15.68
N PHE A 566 -14.49 -31.39 -16.81
CA PHE A 566 -15.46 -31.51 -17.88
C PHE A 566 -16.15 -32.86 -17.75
N GLU A 567 -17.46 -32.84 -17.58
CA GLU A 567 -18.28 -34.05 -17.68
C GLU A 567 -18.63 -34.25 -19.15
N ILE A 568 -18.16 -35.36 -19.73
CA ILE A 568 -18.20 -35.59 -21.16
C ILE A 568 -19.01 -36.83 -21.53
N GLU A 569 -19.60 -36.80 -22.71
CA GLU A 569 -20.35 -37.92 -23.28
C GLU A 569 -19.92 -38.16 -24.71
N PHE A 570 -19.59 -39.41 -25.05
CA PHE A 570 -19.21 -39.78 -26.39
C PHE A 570 -20.36 -39.54 -27.37
N LEU A 571 -20.08 -38.86 -28.48
CA LEU A 571 -21.06 -38.64 -29.54
C LEU A 571 -20.81 -39.58 -30.73
N LYS A 572 -19.63 -39.46 -31.34
CA LYS A 572 -19.24 -40.22 -32.53
C LYS A 572 -17.75 -40.14 -32.80
N SER A 573 -17.26 -41.04 -33.64
CA SER A 573 -15.95 -40.92 -34.28
C SER A 573 -16.06 -40.05 -35.54
N LEU A 574 -15.07 -39.17 -35.72
CA LEU A 574 -14.92 -38.28 -36.89
C LEU A 574 -14.29 -39.03 -38.08
N SER A 575 -13.55 -40.11 -37.82
CA SER A 575 -12.91 -40.99 -38.81
C SER A 575 -12.66 -42.38 -38.24
N ASP A 576 -12.42 -43.37 -39.12
CA ASP A 576 -12.12 -44.75 -38.72
C ASP A 576 -10.76 -44.88 -38.02
N GLU A 577 -9.78 -44.07 -38.43
CA GLU A 577 -8.43 -44.01 -37.85
C GLU A 577 -8.15 -42.67 -37.17
N TYR A 578 -7.18 -42.64 -36.25
CA TYR A 578 -6.72 -41.39 -35.64
C TYR A 578 -5.94 -40.54 -36.65
N LYS A 579 -6.30 -39.26 -36.76
CA LYS A 579 -5.69 -38.31 -37.69
C LYS A 579 -4.88 -37.25 -36.94
N LYS A 580 -3.61 -37.07 -37.32
CA LYS A 580 -2.80 -35.95 -36.86
C LYS A 580 -3.21 -34.68 -37.60
N LEU A 581 -3.68 -33.70 -36.85
CA LEU A 581 -4.03 -32.39 -37.37
C LEU A 581 -2.90 -31.39 -37.08
N PRO A 582 -2.51 -30.52 -38.04
CA PRO A 582 -1.55 -29.44 -37.79
C PRO A 582 -2.23 -28.36 -36.94
N LEU A 583 -2.28 -28.58 -35.63
CA LEU A 583 -2.89 -27.68 -34.66
C LEU A 583 -1.80 -26.95 -33.88
N GLU A 584 -1.94 -25.64 -33.73
CA GLU A 584 -1.16 -24.86 -32.76
C GLU A 584 -1.75 -25.05 -31.36
N ILE A 585 -1.40 -26.18 -30.73
CA ILE A 585 -1.83 -26.49 -29.37
C ILE A 585 -0.97 -25.67 -28.39
N TRP A 586 -1.57 -24.65 -27.79
CA TRP A 586 -0.91 -23.81 -26.78
C TRP A 586 -0.81 -24.57 -25.46
N HIS A 587 0.41 -24.92 -25.06
CA HIS A 587 0.71 -25.80 -23.91
C HIS A 587 0.07 -27.20 -24.04
N THR A 588 -1.25 -27.31 -23.82
CA THR A 588 -2.00 -28.57 -23.85
C THR A 588 -3.39 -28.49 -24.49
N TYR A 589 -3.84 -27.33 -24.99
CA TYR A 589 -5.20 -27.16 -25.53
C TYR A 589 -5.23 -26.20 -26.72
N THR A 590 -6.32 -26.22 -27.49
CA THR A 590 -6.67 -25.20 -28.48
C THR A 590 -8.19 -25.18 -28.68
N ASP A 591 -8.76 -24.00 -28.97
CA ASP A 591 -10.19 -23.85 -29.27
C ASP A 591 -10.38 -23.68 -30.78
N MET A 592 -11.29 -24.46 -31.34
CA MET A 592 -11.59 -24.50 -32.77
C MET A 592 -13.10 -24.50 -32.98
N LYS A 593 -13.58 -24.05 -34.15
CA LYS A 593 -14.99 -24.23 -34.50
C LYS A 593 -15.26 -25.65 -34.99
N LEU A 594 -16.43 -26.18 -34.71
CA LEU A 594 -16.78 -27.55 -35.08
C LEU A 594 -16.67 -27.81 -36.60
N ASN A 595 -17.01 -26.82 -37.43
CA ASN A 595 -16.84 -26.88 -38.89
C ASN A 595 -15.37 -26.91 -39.34
N GLU A 596 -14.49 -26.15 -38.70
CA GLU A 596 -13.05 -26.16 -38.95
C GLU A 596 -12.47 -27.54 -38.62
N LEU A 597 -12.94 -28.16 -37.52
CA LEU A 597 -12.56 -29.51 -37.15
C LEU A 597 -13.04 -30.53 -38.19
N TYR A 598 -14.31 -30.49 -38.59
CA TYR A 598 -14.82 -31.38 -39.64
C TYR A 598 -14.09 -31.19 -40.98
N SER A 599 -13.76 -29.96 -41.36
CA SER A 599 -13.01 -29.68 -42.59
C SER A 599 -11.59 -30.26 -42.57
N ALA A 600 -11.07 -30.54 -41.38
CA ALA A 600 -9.75 -31.13 -41.18
C ALA A 600 -9.76 -32.67 -41.23
N PHE A 601 -10.93 -33.32 -41.17
CA PHE A 601 -11.13 -34.77 -41.29
C PHE A 601 -11.57 -35.13 -42.69
#